data_AF-A0A7X7MTN2-F1
#
_entry.id   AF-A0A7X7MTN2-F1
#
_cell.length_a   1.000
_cell.length_b   1.000
_cell.length_c   1.000
_cell.angle_alpha   90.00
_cell.angle_beta   90.00
_cell.angle_gamma   90.00
#
_symmetry.space_group_name_H-M   'P 1'
#
loop_
_entity.id
_entity.type
_entity.pdbx_description
1 polymer ?
#
loop_
_entity_poly.entity_id
_entity_poly.type
_entity_poly.pdbx_seq_one_letter_code
_entity_poly.pdbx_strand_id
1 'polypeptide(L)'
;ADRLVSATVAVGTNTFSETYLYDGNGALTNKQSAIGNGQYEYDCAGRMTFASAGNATLSVTYDALGNRLTTYAANATRIWITDHADPRKRPLMEADAYGVPIRYFIWGGGLLLAVVEADGTIRYAHSDEQGSVVALTDDSGAVTDQYCYGPFGTDWGHSGTNSIPFRWLGSHGVFNVDGSALHLTRYRAYDASLCRFLSQDPLGLGGGPNLYAYCMGNPLAYIDPLGLCGESVIASVGDFLADMFLNKGDIVNAWELVSGADYHKSRGWLEGAFGTVGLLALTADAAFNVVPGKAAVEAGIKTGIKEVAEAGAKAFAKDVAGEIAEKAAKSADKFSRTPKSLMDEMVLDAAKKGKGNLIIENLNDPKFKGMDKWRYGEKSTQGLNSEVHYVGDPKTGELMDFKFKHHAEIFR
;
A
#
# COMPACT_ATOMS: atom_id res chain seq x y z
N ALA A 1 -12.20 12.58 0.51
CA ALA A 1 -12.68 11.31 1.07
C ALA A 1 -11.71 10.84 2.16
N ASP A 2 -12.14 9.96 3.06
CA ASP A 2 -11.33 9.22 4.06
C ASP A 2 -10.67 10.00 5.22
N ARG A 3 -10.86 11.32 5.29
CA ARG A 3 -10.44 12.15 6.43
C ARG A 3 -11.32 11.85 7.65
N LEU A 4 -10.70 11.52 8.78
CA LEU A 4 -11.40 11.47 10.07
C LEU A 4 -11.60 12.91 10.54
N VAL A 5 -12.83 13.42 10.52
CA VAL A 5 -13.14 14.81 10.93
C VAL A 5 -13.62 14.93 12.36
N SER A 6 -14.23 13.86 12.89
CA SER A 6 -14.71 13.79 14.26
C SER A 6 -14.70 12.35 14.75
N ALA A 7 -14.41 12.14 16.03
CA ALA A 7 -14.52 10.84 16.68
C ALA A 7 -15.13 10.98 18.08
N THR A 8 -15.69 9.90 18.57
CA THR A 8 -16.12 9.77 19.95
C THR A 8 -15.23 8.72 20.61
N VAL A 9 -14.42 9.14 21.58
CA VAL A 9 -13.40 8.31 22.22
C VAL A 9 -13.81 8.03 23.65
N ALA A 10 -13.74 6.76 24.05
CA ALA A 10 -13.99 6.34 25.43
C ALA A 10 -12.67 6.22 26.20
N VAL A 11 -12.62 6.80 27.39
CA VAL A 11 -11.51 6.64 28.34
C VAL A 11 -12.11 6.22 29.68
N GLY A 12 -11.94 4.94 30.02
CA GLY A 12 -12.64 4.31 31.14
C GLY A 12 -14.16 4.31 30.90
N THR A 13 -14.93 4.87 31.83
CA THR A 13 -16.38 5.02 31.73
C THR A 13 -16.82 6.32 31.05
N ASN A 14 -15.89 7.24 30.79
CA ASN A 14 -16.19 8.56 30.22
C ASN A 14 -16.03 8.55 28.70
N THR A 15 -16.81 9.39 28.04
CA THR A 15 -16.79 9.54 26.59
C THR A 15 -16.49 10.99 26.24
N PHE A 16 -15.59 11.20 25.27
CA PHE A 16 -15.14 12.52 24.83
C PHE A 16 -15.31 12.65 23.33
N SER A 17 -15.75 13.82 22.88
CA SER A 17 -15.79 14.16 21.46
C SER A 17 -14.48 14.79 21.05
N GLU A 18 -13.94 14.33 19.92
CA GLU A 18 -12.71 14.84 19.33
C GLU A 18 -12.99 15.36 17.91
N THR A 19 -12.38 16.48 17.57
CA THR A 19 -12.47 17.10 16.23
C THR A 19 -11.09 17.18 15.61
N TYR A 20 -11.03 16.96 14.30
CA TYR A 20 -9.79 16.81 13.54
C TYR A 20 -9.80 17.75 12.34
N LEU A 21 -8.80 18.63 12.28
CA LEU A 21 -8.65 19.65 11.25
C LEU A 21 -7.47 19.30 10.34
N TYR A 22 -7.62 19.56 9.04
CA TYR A 22 -6.62 19.23 8.03
C TYR A 22 -6.32 20.45 7.15
N ASP A 23 -5.12 20.48 6.60
CA ASP A 23 -4.75 21.45 5.58
C ASP A 23 -5.32 21.10 4.19
N GLY A 24 -4.98 21.93 3.19
CA GLY A 24 -5.38 21.73 1.79
C GLY A 24 -4.84 20.42 1.18
N ASN A 25 -3.67 19.96 1.64
CA ASN A 25 -3.03 18.72 1.20
C ASN A 25 -3.58 17.48 1.94
N GLY A 26 -4.44 17.66 2.93
CA GLY A 26 -5.02 16.59 3.72
C GLY A 26 -4.10 16.05 4.81
N ALA A 27 -3.11 16.81 5.26
CA ALA A 27 -2.36 16.51 6.47
C ALA A 27 -3.10 17.07 7.70
N LEU A 28 -3.18 16.29 8.77
CA LEU A 28 -3.87 16.66 10.01
C LEU A 28 -3.08 17.77 10.70
N THR A 29 -3.66 18.95 10.89
CA THR A 29 -3.03 20.11 11.53
C THR A 29 -3.40 20.25 13.00
N ASN A 30 -4.63 19.85 13.37
CA ASN A 30 -5.10 19.99 14.75
C ASN A 30 -5.97 18.81 15.16
N LYS A 31 -5.71 18.30 16.36
CA LYS A 31 -6.63 17.47 17.13
C LYS A 31 -7.17 18.32 18.27
N GLN A 32 -8.48 18.45 18.36
CA GLN A 32 -9.16 19.13 19.47
C GLN A 32 -9.88 18.09 20.31
N SER A 33 -9.52 17.99 21.59
CA SER A 33 -10.10 17.02 22.50
C SER A 33 -10.07 17.53 23.93
N ALA A 34 -11.11 17.26 24.69
CA ALA A 34 -11.20 17.62 26.11
C ALA A 34 -10.15 16.89 26.98
N ILE A 35 -9.58 15.79 26.48
CA ILE A 35 -8.52 15.01 27.14
C ILE A 35 -7.11 15.34 26.62
N GLY A 36 -6.98 16.30 25.71
CA GLY A 36 -5.67 16.75 25.22
C GLY A 36 -5.71 17.19 23.76
N ASN A 37 -5.26 18.41 23.50
CA ASN A 37 -5.13 18.92 22.14
C ASN A 37 -3.84 18.41 21.48
N GLY A 38 -3.87 18.36 20.15
CA GLY A 38 -2.70 18.12 19.33
C GLY A 38 -2.56 19.16 18.22
N GLN A 39 -1.33 19.52 17.89
CA GLN A 39 -0.98 20.48 16.84
C GLN A 39 0.14 19.88 15.99
N TYR A 40 0.05 19.99 14.68
CA TYR A 40 0.98 19.35 13.77
C TYR A 40 1.28 20.26 12.60
N GLU A 41 2.54 20.31 12.20
CA GLU A 41 3.00 21.08 11.05
C GLU A 41 3.83 20.19 10.13
N TYR A 42 3.79 20.52 8.83
CA TYR A 42 4.44 19.75 7.78
C TYR A 42 5.19 20.70 6.84
N ASP A 43 6.26 20.18 6.25
CA ASP A 43 6.93 20.86 5.14
C ASP A 43 6.18 20.67 3.82
N CYS A 44 6.66 21.35 2.77
CA CYS A 44 6.08 21.25 1.43
C CYS A 44 6.23 19.86 0.79
N ALA A 45 7.08 18.99 1.34
CA ALA A 45 7.22 17.59 0.92
C ALA A 45 6.27 16.65 1.68
N GLY A 46 5.41 17.18 2.57
CA GLY A 46 4.44 16.41 3.34
C GLY A 46 5.03 15.70 4.56
N ARG A 47 6.26 16.03 4.96
CA ARG A 47 6.93 15.45 6.13
C ARG A 47 6.64 16.29 7.35
N MET A 48 6.40 15.65 8.49
CA MET A 48 6.06 16.33 9.73
C MET A 48 7.27 17.06 10.33
N THR A 49 7.18 18.38 10.47
CA THR A 49 8.23 19.24 11.05
C THR A 49 7.97 19.61 12.50
N PHE A 50 6.72 19.53 12.95
CA PHE A 50 6.33 19.81 14.32
C PHE A 50 5.16 18.91 14.76
N ALA A 51 5.20 18.47 16.01
CA ALA A 51 4.10 17.81 16.68
C ALA A 51 4.04 18.28 18.14
N SER A 52 2.83 18.64 18.57
CA SER A 52 2.42 18.71 19.97
C SER A 52 1.35 17.65 20.15
N ALA A 53 1.60 16.63 20.96
CA ALA A 53 0.65 15.55 21.23
C ALA A 53 0.54 15.36 22.76
N GLY A 54 -0.49 15.96 23.36
CA GLY A 54 -0.60 16.01 24.82
C GLY A 54 0.53 16.85 25.42
N ASN A 55 1.32 16.25 26.31
CA ASN A 55 2.48 16.90 26.94
C ASN A 55 3.79 16.72 26.14
N ALA A 56 3.78 15.92 25.07
CA ALA A 56 4.93 15.72 24.22
C ALA A 56 4.98 16.80 23.13
N THR A 57 6.13 17.45 22.99
CA THR A 57 6.40 18.38 21.88
C THR A 57 7.68 17.98 21.20
N LEU A 58 7.65 17.92 19.87
CA LEU A 58 8.75 17.52 19.03
C LEU A 58 8.79 18.40 17.77
N SER A 59 9.92 19.03 17.49
CA SER A 59 10.23 19.58 16.17
C SER A 59 11.26 18.70 15.48
N VAL A 60 11.15 18.52 14.17
CA VAL A 60 12.00 17.63 13.39
C VAL A 60 12.49 18.33 12.13
N THR A 61 13.76 18.13 11.78
CA THR A 61 14.32 18.55 10.49
C THR A 61 14.76 17.34 9.68
N TYR A 62 14.80 17.51 8.36
CA TYR A 62 15.13 16.45 7.41
C TYR A 62 16.14 16.94 6.40
N ASP A 63 16.92 16.01 5.86
CA ASP A 63 17.73 16.26 4.68
C ASP A 63 16.87 16.28 3.39
N ALA A 64 17.51 16.52 2.25
CA ALA A 64 16.84 16.51 0.94
C ALA A 64 16.29 15.13 0.54
N LEU A 65 16.78 14.04 1.15
CA LEU A 65 16.37 12.66 0.88
C LEU A 65 15.28 12.17 1.86
N GLY A 66 14.84 13.00 2.81
CA GLY A 66 13.84 12.63 3.81
C GLY A 66 14.39 11.91 5.04
N ASN A 67 15.70 11.83 5.22
CA ASN A 67 16.27 11.30 6.45
C ASN A 67 16.20 12.37 7.54
N ARG A 68 15.80 11.97 8.76
CA ARG A 68 15.76 12.87 9.92
C ARG A 68 17.19 13.30 10.28
N LEU A 69 17.40 14.60 10.48
CA LEU A 69 18.68 15.19 10.86
C LEU A 69 18.70 15.63 12.32
N THR A 70 17.70 16.39 12.74
CA THR A 70 17.62 16.87 14.12
C THR A 70 16.22 16.73 14.69
N THR A 71 16.16 16.51 15.99
CA THR A 71 14.93 16.56 16.76
C THR A 71 15.08 17.50 17.94
N TYR A 72 14.10 18.36 18.14
CA TYR A 72 14.01 19.30 19.26
C TYR A 72 12.80 18.90 20.11
N ALA A 73 13.06 18.32 21.26
CA ALA A 73 12.05 18.12 22.30
C ALA A 73 12.26 19.17 23.40
N ALA A 74 11.24 19.37 24.26
CA ALA A 74 11.20 20.45 25.26
C ALA A 74 12.49 20.66 26.07
N ASN A 75 13.26 19.58 26.33
CA ASN A 75 14.49 19.62 27.12
C ASN A 75 15.74 19.06 26.40
N ALA A 76 15.65 18.70 25.12
CA ALA A 76 16.74 18.04 24.42
C ALA A 76 16.73 18.31 22.92
N THR A 77 17.87 18.82 22.42
CA THR A 77 18.19 18.78 20.99
C THR A 77 19.04 17.55 20.72
N ARG A 78 18.65 16.76 19.72
CA ARG A 78 19.40 15.58 19.26
C ARG A 78 19.72 15.70 17.79
N ILE A 79 20.92 15.26 17.43
CA ILE A 79 21.40 15.12 16.06
C ILE A 79 21.43 13.64 15.73
N TRP A 80 20.88 13.26 14.58
CA TRP A 80 20.80 11.89 14.10
C TRP A 80 21.78 11.73 12.95
N ILE A 81 22.78 10.88 13.13
CA ILE A 81 23.75 10.58 12.08
C ILE A 81 23.30 9.30 11.38
N THR A 82 22.86 9.44 10.13
CA THR A 82 22.39 8.33 9.31
C THR A 82 23.53 7.44 8.84
N ASP A 83 23.31 6.11 8.85
CA ASP A 83 24.19 5.21 8.11
C ASP A 83 23.85 5.26 6.61
N HIS A 84 24.76 5.79 5.81
CA HIS A 84 24.59 5.86 4.36
C HIS A 84 24.73 4.49 3.68
N ALA A 85 25.39 3.52 4.31
CA ALA A 85 25.46 2.14 3.81
C ALA A 85 24.16 1.37 4.06
N ASP A 86 23.36 1.77 5.05
CA ASP A 86 22.07 1.15 5.32
C ASP A 86 21.04 1.52 4.23
N PRO A 87 20.42 0.54 3.54
CA PRO A 87 19.39 0.79 2.54
C PRO A 87 18.14 1.49 3.12
N ARG A 88 17.80 1.20 4.38
CA ARG A 88 16.68 1.80 5.11
C ARG A 88 17.03 3.15 5.73
N LYS A 89 18.30 3.59 5.65
CA LYS A 89 18.78 4.87 6.20
C LYS A 89 18.49 5.01 7.70
N ARG A 90 18.68 3.92 8.43
CA ARG A 90 18.59 3.91 9.89
C ARG A 90 19.78 4.69 10.50
N PRO A 91 19.61 5.38 11.63
CA PRO A 91 20.68 6.15 12.22
C PRO A 91 21.72 5.25 12.87
N LEU A 92 22.99 5.54 12.60
CA LEU A 92 24.14 4.91 13.25
C LEU A 92 24.32 5.45 14.68
N MET A 93 24.04 6.73 14.89
CA MET A 93 24.36 7.43 16.13
C MET A 93 23.35 8.53 16.46
N GLU A 94 23.05 8.67 17.75
CA GLU A 94 22.41 9.85 18.34
C GLU A 94 23.48 10.69 19.04
N ALA A 95 23.49 11.99 18.76
CA ALA A 95 24.39 12.96 19.37
C ALA A 95 23.61 14.13 19.97
N ASP A 96 24.25 14.88 20.87
CA ASP A 96 23.70 16.11 21.42
C ASP A 96 23.79 17.29 20.43
N ALA A 97 23.38 18.49 20.87
CA ALA A 97 23.41 19.71 20.06
C ALA A 97 24.82 20.13 19.59
N TYR A 98 25.87 19.64 20.25
CA TYR A 98 27.27 19.95 19.98
C TYR A 98 27.96 18.84 19.17
N GLY A 99 27.23 17.79 18.78
CA GLY A 99 27.77 16.65 18.05
C GLY A 99 28.50 15.65 18.94
N VAL A 100 28.33 15.73 20.27
CA VAL A 100 28.90 14.74 21.18
C VAL A 100 28.02 13.48 21.15
N PRO A 101 28.59 12.29 20.89
CA PRO A 101 27.84 11.05 20.87
C PRO A 101 27.14 10.78 22.21
N ILE A 102 25.85 10.46 22.14
CA ILE A 102 25.05 10.00 23.29
C ILE A 102 24.94 8.48 23.26
N ARG A 103 24.69 7.92 22.07
CA ARG A 103 24.64 6.47 21.86
C ARG A 103 24.80 6.09 20.40
N TYR A 104 25.24 4.86 20.20
CA TYR A 104 25.35 4.20 18.91
C TYR A 104 24.31 3.09 18.79
N PHE A 105 23.77 2.91 17.60
CA PHE A 105 22.82 1.85 17.29
C PHE A 105 23.52 0.79 16.44
N ILE A 106 23.52 -0.44 16.93
CA ILE A 106 24.11 -1.58 16.24
C ILE A 106 22.99 -2.33 15.52
N TRP A 107 22.97 -2.18 14.20
CA TRP A 107 22.02 -2.86 13.34
C TRP A 107 22.67 -4.10 12.72
N GLY A 108 21.91 -5.18 12.60
CA GLY A 108 22.39 -6.40 11.93
C GLY A 108 21.24 -7.34 11.60
N GLY A 109 21.35 -8.03 10.46
CA GLY A 109 20.27 -8.92 9.97
C GLY A 109 18.92 -8.22 9.85
N GLY A 110 18.89 -6.92 9.51
CA GLY A 110 17.65 -6.15 9.45
C GLY A 110 17.02 -5.78 10.81
N LEU A 111 17.64 -6.15 11.93
CA LEU A 111 17.14 -5.87 13.29
C LEU A 111 18.03 -4.88 14.05
N LEU A 112 17.48 -4.27 15.11
CA LEU A 112 18.28 -3.60 16.14
C LEU A 112 18.84 -4.67 17.06
N LEU A 113 20.17 -4.79 17.13
CA LEU A 113 20.84 -5.81 17.95
C LEU A 113 21.27 -5.24 19.30
N ALA A 114 21.79 -4.01 19.31
CA ALA A 114 22.24 -3.38 20.54
C ALA A 114 22.21 -1.85 20.45
N VAL A 115 22.15 -1.23 21.62
CA VAL A 115 22.37 0.20 21.84
C VAL A 115 23.58 0.34 22.75
N VAL A 116 24.58 1.09 22.30
CA VAL A 116 25.80 1.36 23.07
C VAL A 116 25.74 2.81 23.54
N GLU A 117 25.59 3.02 24.83
CA GLU A 117 25.58 4.35 25.44
C GLU A 117 26.99 4.98 25.43
N ALA A 118 27.07 6.30 25.57
CA ALA A 118 28.35 7.03 25.52
C ALA A 118 29.36 6.61 26.60
N ASP A 119 28.87 6.10 27.73
CA ASP A 119 29.70 5.58 28.83
C ASP A 119 30.22 4.16 28.57
N GLY A 120 29.86 3.55 27.43
CA GLY A 120 30.23 2.20 27.06
C GLY A 120 29.24 1.12 27.52
N THR A 121 28.18 1.49 28.23
CA THR A 121 27.12 0.54 28.62
C THR A 121 26.42 0.00 27.38
N ILE A 122 26.35 -1.32 27.25
CA ILE A 122 25.68 -1.98 26.14
C ILE A 122 24.33 -2.52 26.62
N ARG A 123 23.27 -2.23 25.86
CA ARG A 123 21.96 -2.87 26.01
C ARG A 123 21.65 -3.66 24.75
N TYR A 124 21.41 -4.96 24.90
CA TYR A 124 21.04 -5.84 23.80
C TYR A 124 19.55 -5.78 23.58
N ALA A 125 19.13 -5.52 22.35
CA ALA A 125 17.73 -5.41 21.98
C ALA A 125 17.19 -6.75 21.50
N HIS A 126 16.05 -7.14 22.06
CA HIS A 126 15.31 -8.33 21.66
C HIS A 126 14.07 -7.87 20.90
N SER A 127 13.96 -8.25 19.63
CA SER A 127 12.85 -7.87 18.77
C SER A 127 11.89 -9.03 18.52
N ASP A 128 10.61 -8.74 18.32
CA ASP A 128 9.59 -9.69 17.86
C ASP A 128 9.71 -10.00 16.36
N GLU A 129 8.81 -10.84 15.84
CA GLU A 129 8.78 -11.24 14.43
C GLU A 129 8.51 -10.08 13.45
N GLN A 130 7.96 -8.96 13.94
CA GLN A 130 7.69 -7.75 13.16
C GLN A 130 8.82 -6.72 13.30
N GLY A 131 9.85 -6.99 14.10
CA GLY A 131 10.95 -6.08 14.35
C GLY A 131 10.65 -5.00 15.41
N SER A 132 9.62 -5.17 16.23
CA SER A 132 9.39 -4.32 17.40
C SER A 132 10.27 -4.78 18.57
N VAL A 133 10.92 -3.84 19.26
CA VAL A 133 11.76 -4.18 20.41
C VAL A 133 10.89 -4.51 21.62
N VAL A 134 10.92 -5.74 22.11
CA VAL A 134 10.09 -6.20 23.23
C VAL A 134 10.84 -6.28 24.56
N ALA A 135 12.17 -6.34 24.54
CA ALA A 135 12.98 -6.31 25.74
C ALA A 135 14.39 -5.76 25.49
N LEU A 136 15.00 -5.21 26.55
CA LEU A 136 16.41 -4.89 26.62
C LEU A 136 17.08 -5.73 27.71
N THR A 137 18.29 -6.20 27.46
CA THR A 137 19.13 -6.87 28.46
C THR A 137 20.49 -6.22 28.60
N ASP A 138 21.09 -6.34 29.78
CA ASP A 138 22.48 -5.94 30.02
C ASP A 138 23.49 -7.06 29.67
N ASP A 139 24.78 -6.80 29.93
CA ASP A 139 25.89 -7.75 29.69
C ASP A 139 25.82 -9.03 30.53
N SER A 140 25.04 -9.04 31.62
CA SER A 140 24.78 -10.24 32.42
C SER A 140 23.60 -11.06 31.90
N GLY A 141 22.89 -10.56 30.89
CA GLY A 141 21.64 -11.12 30.38
C GLY A 141 20.43 -10.79 31.26
N ALA A 142 20.55 -9.90 32.24
CA ALA A 142 19.42 -9.46 33.04
C ALA A 142 18.55 -8.49 32.22
N VAL A 143 17.23 -8.68 32.32
CA VAL A 143 16.26 -7.83 31.63
C VAL A 143 16.18 -6.47 32.32
N THR A 144 16.51 -5.40 31.59
CA THR A 144 16.49 -4.02 32.09
C THR A 144 15.16 -3.33 31.78
N ASP A 145 14.58 -3.63 30.62
CA ASP A 145 13.35 -3.02 30.12
C ASP A 145 12.53 -4.05 29.36
N GLN A 146 11.21 -3.90 29.40
CA GLN A 146 10.27 -4.70 28.63
C GLN A 146 9.21 -3.78 28.03
N TYR A 147 8.74 -4.13 26.84
CA TYR A 147 7.71 -3.38 26.14
C TYR A 147 6.62 -4.31 25.61
N CYS A 148 5.38 -3.86 25.70
CA CYS A 148 4.21 -4.56 25.19
C CYS A 148 3.44 -3.63 24.26
N TYR A 149 3.11 -4.12 23.06
CA TYR A 149 2.41 -3.34 22.05
C TYR A 149 1.10 -4.02 21.65
N GLY A 150 0.08 -3.21 21.38
CA GLY A 150 -1.08 -3.68 20.63
C GLY A 150 -0.75 -3.88 19.15
N PRO A 151 -1.64 -4.53 18.38
CA PRO A 151 -1.41 -4.82 16.96
C PRO A 151 -1.10 -3.57 16.12
N PHE A 152 -1.69 -2.43 16.47
CA PHE A 152 -1.50 -1.15 15.79
C PHE A 152 -0.35 -0.29 16.39
N GLY A 153 0.50 -0.86 17.25
CA GLY A 153 1.60 -0.13 17.88
C GLY A 153 1.21 0.76 19.05
N THR A 154 0.02 0.53 19.63
CA THR A 154 -0.39 1.18 20.88
C THR A 154 0.45 0.65 22.03
N ASP A 155 0.96 1.53 22.89
CA ASP A 155 1.70 1.11 24.09
C ASP A 155 0.72 0.46 25.08
N TRP A 156 0.87 -0.84 25.34
CA TRP A 156 0.10 -1.61 26.32
C TRP A 156 0.80 -1.71 27.66
N GLY A 157 2.00 -1.13 27.77
CA GLY A 157 2.78 -1.08 28.98
C GLY A 157 4.26 -1.28 28.69
N HIS A 158 5.08 -0.61 29.49
CA HIS A 158 6.52 -0.85 29.53
C HIS A 158 7.03 -0.86 30.96
N SER A 159 8.18 -1.51 31.16
CA SER A 159 8.95 -1.48 32.40
C SER A 159 10.38 -1.05 32.10
N GLY A 160 11.10 -0.63 33.14
CA GLY A 160 12.44 -0.07 33.01
C GLY A 160 12.43 1.45 32.87
N THR A 161 13.62 2.04 32.85
CA THR A 161 13.84 3.50 32.81
C THR A 161 14.66 3.93 31.61
N ASN A 162 15.09 2.99 30.77
CA ASN A 162 15.93 3.30 29.63
C ASN A 162 15.04 3.70 28.45
N SER A 163 15.06 4.99 28.12
CA SER A 163 14.31 5.48 26.96
C SER A 163 15.13 5.27 25.69
N ILE A 164 14.72 4.32 24.86
CA ILE A 164 15.21 4.18 23.48
C ILE A 164 14.18 4.71 22.47
N PRO A 165 14.63 5.34 21.36
CA PRO A 165 13.75 5.94 20.36
C PRO A 165 13.16 4.91 19.37
N PHE A 166 13.76 3.72 19.25
CA PHE A 166 13.36 2.66 18.31
C PHE A 166 12.65 1.54 19.07
N ARG A 167 11.33 1.64 19.19
CA ARG A 167 10.46 0.75 19.98
C ARG A 167 9.61 -0.14 19.08
N TRP A 168 8.33 0.17 18.91
CA TRP A 168 7.45 -0.50 17.95
C TRP A 168 7.97 -0.32 16.52
N LEU A 169 8.14 -1.44 15.79
CA LEU A 169 8.85 -1.51 14.50
C LEU A 169 10.25 -0.83 14.51
N GLY A 170 10.87 -0.72 15.69
CA GLY A 170 12.12 0.00 15.90
C GLY A 170 13.27 -0.55 15.06
N SER A 171 13.30 -1.87 14.83
CA SER A 171 14.27 -2.52 13.95
C SER A 171 14.25 -1.98 12.51
N HIS A 172 13.10 -1.46 12.07
CA HIS A 172 12.95 -0.86 10.75
C HIS A 172 13.26 0.65 10.73
N GLY A 173 13.65 1.26 11.86
CA GLY A 173 13.95 2.69 11.98
C GLY A 173 12.72 3.57 12.25
N VAL A 174 11.59 2.97 12.62
CA VAL A 174 10.40 3.71 13.05
C VAL A 174 10.71 4.37 14.39
N PHE A 175 10.61 5.70 14.43
CA PHE A 175 10.98 6.50 15.59
C PHE A 175 9.75 6.79 16.44
N ASN A 176 9.79 6.42 17.71
CA ASN A 176 8.74 6.74 18.65
C ASN A 176 8.99 8.12 19.26
N VAL A 177 7.93 8.94 19.31
CA VAL A 177 7.95 10.21 20.05
C VAL A 177 7.57 9.92 21.49
N ASP A 178 8.57 9.98 22.38
CA ASP A 178 8.44 9.58 23.78
C ASP A 178 7.28 10.31 24.48
N GLY A 179 6.53 9.58 25.29
CA GLY A 179 5.33 10.09 25.96
C GLY A 179 4.12 10.33 25.05
N SER A 180 4.12 9.83 23.81
CA SER A 180 2.98 9.93 22.89
C SER A 180 2.74 8.64 22.10
N ALA A 181 1.57 8.55 21.46
CA ALA A 181 1.22 7.46 20.54
C ALA A 181 1.76 7.67 19.11
N LEU A 182 2.60 8.70 18.92
CA LEU A 182 3.09 9.12 17.61
C LEU A 182 4.36 8.35 17.25
N HIS A 183 4.33 7.76 16.06
CA HIS A 183 5.46 7.09 15.45
C HIS A 183 5.79 7.77 14.13
N LEU A 184 7.04 8.16 13.95
CA LEU A 184 7.55 8.74 12.72
C LEU A 184 8.14 7.63 11.87
N THR A 185 7.36 7.21 10.87
CA THR A 185 7.88 6.44 9.74
C THR A 185 8.71 7.35 8.85
N ARG A 186 9.31 6.82 7.78
CA ARG A 186 10.20 7.63 6.94
C ARG A 186 9.49 8.78 6.23
N TYR A 187 8.32 8.52 5.67
CA TYR A 187 7.59 9.50 4.86
C TYR A 187 6.35 10.06 5.54
N ARG A 188 5.79 9.36 6.53
CA ARG A 188 4.57 9.79 7.22
C ARG A 188 4.65 9.70 8.74
N ALA A 189 3.89 10.56 9.40
CA ALA A 189 3.62 10.41 10.82
C ALA A 189 2.41 9.48 11.01
N TYR A 190 2.54 8.49 11.89
CA TYR A 190 1.53 7.50 12.22
C TYR A 190 1.11 7.69 13.68
N ASP A 191 -0.20 7.77 13.93
CA ASP A 191 -0.75 7.84 15.28
C ASP A 191 -1.38 6.49 15.63
N ALA A 192 -0.73 5.75 16.53
CA ALA A 192 -1.17 4.44 16.97
C ALA A 192 -2.51 4.50 17.71
N SER A 193 -2.85 5.63 18.36
CA SER A 193 -4.13 5.79 19.05
C SER A 193 -5.31 5.88 18.08
N LEU A 194 -5.04 6.36 16.85
CA LEU A 194 -6.03 6.48 15.77
C LEU A 194 -5.95 5.34 14.76
N CYS A 195 -4.95 4.47 14.90
CA CYS A 195 -4.64 3.37 13.99
C CYS A 195 -4.47 3.82 12.53
N ARG A 196 -3.91 5.01 12.30
CA ARG A 196 -3.82 5.62 10.96
C ARG A 196 -2.67 6.62 10.81
N PHE A 197 -2.31 6.89 9.56
CA PHE A 197 -1.42 7.99 9.22
C PHE A 197 -2.12 9.34 9.36
N LEU A 198 -1.32 10.37 9.66
CA LEU A 198 -1.79 11.75 9.85
C LEU A 198 -1.82 12.56 8.54
N SER A 199 -1.19 12.05 7.48
CA SER A 199 -1.19 12.65 6.14
C SER A 199 -1.57 11.63 5.07
N GLN A 200 -2.02 12.14 3.91
CA GLN A 200 -2.34 11.29 2.77
C GLN A 200 -1.10 10.57 2.26
N ASP A 201 -1.31 9.35 1.75
CA ASP A 201 -0.25 8.59 1.09
C ASP A 201 0.34 9.35 -0.10
N PRO A 202 1.67 9.61 -0.13
CA PRO A 202 2.33 10.18 -1.29
C PRO A 202 2.20 9.33 -2.56
N LEU A 203 2.00 8.02 -2.45
CA LEU A 203 1.72 7.14 -3.59
C LEU A 203 0.25 7.19 -4.04
N GLY A 204 -0.59 7.94 -3.34
CA GLY A 204 -2.02 8.02 -3.60
C GLY A 204 -2.66 6.62 -3.54
N LEU A 205 -3.44 6.29 -4.57
CA LEU A 205 -4.11 4.99 -4.68
C LEU A 205 -3.12 3.82 -4.87
N GLY A 206 -1.83 4.08 -5.11
CA GLY A 206 -0.79 3.05 -5.14
C GLY A 206 -0.53 2.41 -3.78
N GLY A 207 -0.76 3.13 -2.68
CA GLY A 207 -0.66 2.60 -1.30
C GLY A 207 -1.93 1.90 -0.81
N GLY A 208 -3.03 2.05 -1.55
CA GLY A 208 -4.33 1.43 -1.24
C GLY A 208 -5.51 2.37 -1.46
N PRO A 209 -6.75 1.86 -1.35
CA PRO A 209 -7.96 2.65 -1.58
C PRO A 209 -8.21 3.70 -0.49
N ASN A 210 -7.66 3.51 0.72
CA ASN A 210 -7.74 4.46 1.82
C ASN A 210 -6.37 5.11 2.05
N LEU A 211 -6.27 6.40 1.75
CA LEU A 211 -5.02 7.17 1.78
C LEU A 211 -4.42 7.38 3.18
N TYR A 212 -5.16 7.05 4.24
CA TYR A 212 -4.71 7.18 5.63
C TYR A 212 -4.54 5.83 6.33
N ALA A 213 -4.94 4.73 5.71
CA ALA A 213 -4.93 3.42 6.36
C ALA A 213 -3.50 2.95 6.62
N TYR A 214 -3.27 2.43 7.82
CA TYR A 214 -2.08 1.65 8.10
C TYR A 214 -2.31 0.20 7.68
N CYS A 215 -1.38 -0.36 6.90
CA CYS A 215 -1.35 -1.79 6.56
C CYS A 215 -2.66 -2.35 5.99
N MET A 216 -3.38 -1.54 5.21
CA MET A 216 -4.71 -1.89 4.66
C MET A 216 -5.74 -2.34 5.73
N GLY A 217 -5.53 -1.97 7.00
CA GLY A 217 -6.34 -2.40 8.13
C GLY A 217 -5.99 -3.77 8.73
N ASN A 218 -4.91 -4.42 8.28
CA ASN A 218 -4.45 -5.71 8.81
C ASN A 218 -2.99 -5.65 9.29
N PRO A 219 -2.74 -5.06 10.48
CA PRO A 219 -1.39 -4.89 11.01
C PRO A 219 -0.76 -6.18 11.55
N LEU A 220 -1.50 -7.30 11.55
CA LEU A 220 -0.95 -8.60 11.94
C LEU A 220 -0.28 -9.32 10.75
N ALA A 221 -0.71 -9.00 9.53
CA ALA A 221 -0.17 -9.58 8.31
C ALA A 221 0.85 -8.67 7.61
N TYR A 222 0.76 -7.37 7.84
CA TYR A 222 1.58 -6.36 7.16
C TYR A 222 2.20 -5.37 8.14
N ILE A 223 3.35 -4.82 7.75
CA ILE A 223 4.04 -3.71 8.39
C ILE A 223 4.22 -2.57 7.37
N ASP A 224 4.23 -1.31 7.78
CA ASP A 224 4.56 -0.20 6.86
C ASP A 224 5.62 0.74 7.48
N PRO A 225 6.90 0.34 7.50
CA PRO A 225 7.95 1.15 8.12
C PRO A 225 8.32 2.41 7.34
N LEU A 226 8.05 2.43 6.03
CA LEU A 226 8.30 3.60 5.19
C LEU A 226 7.16 4.61 5.31
N GLY A 227 5.95 4.14 5.61
CA GLY A 227 4.73 4.94 5.54
C GLY A 227 4.32 5.20 4.09
N LEU A 228 4.35 4.19 3.22
CA LEU A 228 3.94 4.30 1.81
C LEU A 228 3.05 3.14 1.36
N CYS A 229 3.25 1.95 1.91
CA CYS A 229 2.47 0.76 1.59
C CYS A 229 2.77 -0.35 2.60
N GLY A 230 1.77 -1.20 2.87
CA GLY A 230 1.98 -2.40 3.69
C GLY A 230 2.90 -3.41 2.99
N GLU A 231 3.93 -3.84 3.69
CA GLU A 231 4.85 -4.92 3.33
C GLU A 231 4.45 -6.19 4.11
N SER A 232 4.47 -7.38 3.50
CA SER A 232 4.14 -8.62 4.22
C SER A 232 5.18 -8.94 5.30
N VAL A 233 4.72 -9.37 6.48
CA VAL A 233 5.60 -9.91 7.54
C VAL A 233 6.35 -11.17 7.05
N ILE A 234 5.76 -11.96 6.15
CA ILE A 234 6.41 -13.14 5.57
C ILE A 234 7.54 -12.74 4.62
N ALA A 235 7.40 -11.61 3.93
CA ALA A 235 8.43 -11.08 3.04
C ALA A 235 9.58 -10.38 3.78
N SER A 236 9.34 -9.79 4.95
CA SER A 236 10.43 -9.28 5.80
C SER A 236 11.30 -10.42 6.36
N VAL A 237 10.72 -11.58 6.67
CA VAL A 237 11.45 -12.81 7.00
C VAL A 237 12.16 -13.40 5.77
N GLY A 238 11.53 -13.34 4.59
CA GLY A 238 12.15 -13.71 3.31
C GLY A 238 13.38 -12.85 2.99
N ASP A 239 13.30 -11.53 3.21
CA ASP A 239 14.41 -10.59 3.12
C ASP A 239 15.54 -10.91 4.10
N PHE A 240 15.20 -11.31 5.33
CA PHE A 240 16.18 -11.74 6.34
C PHE A 240 16.95 -12.98 5.86
N LEU A 241 16.24 -13.98 5.36
CA LEU A 241 16.87 -15.18 4.79
C LEU A 241 17.67 -14.88 3.52
N ALA A 242 17.19 -13.95 2.68
CA ALA A 242 17.92 -13.48 1.52
C ALA A 242 19.20 -12.72 1.91
N ASP A 243 19.17 -11.86 2.93
CA ASP A 243 20.37 -11.17 3.44
C ASP A 243 21.41 -12.16 4.02
N MET A 244 20.94 -13.29 4.57
CA MET A 244 21.79 -14.30 5.19
C MET A 244 22.40 -15.28 4.19
N PHE A 245 21.77 -15.48 3.01
CA PHE A 245 22.15 -16.53 2.05
C PHE A 245 22.29 -16.09 0.59
N LEU A 246 21.95 -14.85 0.24
CA LEU A 246 21.98 -14.30 -1.12
C LEU A 246 22.56 -12.87 -1.11
N ASN A 247 23.19 -12.47 -2.20
CA ASN A 247 23.76 -11.12 -2.31
C ASN A 247 22.67 -10.14 -2.78
N LYS A 248 22.21 -9.23 -1.90
CA LYS A 248 21.11 -8.29 -2.20
C LYS A 248 21.31 -7.46 -3.48
N GLY A 249 22.55 -7.16 -3.84
CA GLY A 249 22.88 -6.41 -5.04
C GLY A 249 22.42 -7.09 -6.34
N ASP A 250 22.48 -8.42 -6.40
CA ASP A 250 22.11 -9.17 -7.60
C ASP A 250 20.59 -9.21 -7.83
N ILE A 251 19.83 -9.20 -6.74
CA ILE A 251 18.35 -9.18 -6.76
C ILE A 251 17.84 -7.80 -7.20
N VAL A 252 18.44 -6.73 -6.66
CA VAL A 252 18.09 -5.34 -7.02
C VAL A 252 18.44 -5.06 -8.48
N ASN A 253 19.65 -5.44 -8.92
CA ASN A 253 20.10 -5.23 -10.29
C ASN A 253 19.22 -6.00 -11.31
N ALA A 254 18.86 -7.25 -11.02
CA ALA A 254 17.99 -8.02 -11.90
C ALA A 254 16.60 -7.38 -12.06
N TRP A 255 16.06 -6.80 -10.99
CA TRP A 255 14.76 -6.14 -11.02
C TRP A 255 14.79 -4.81 -11.78
N GLU A 256 15.76 -3.95 -11.48
CA GLU A 256 15.89 -2.65 -12.14
C GLU A 256 16.13 -2.82 -13.65
N LEU A 257 16.86 -3.87 -14.03
CA LEU A 257 17.12 -4.22 -15.43
C LEU A 257 15.87 -4.72 -16.18
N VAL A 258 15.00 -5.48 -15.53
CA VAL A 258 13.81 -6.10 -16.17
C VAL A 258 12.60 -5.18 -16.16
N SER A 259 12.43 -4.37 -15.11
CA SER A 259 11.23 -3.55 -14.90
C SER A 259 11.42 -2.07 -15.25
N GLY A 260 12.67 -1.57 -15.23
CA GLY A 260 12.96 -0.14 -15.31
C GLY A 260 12.46 0.67 -14.10
N ALA A 261 11.98 0.01 -13.05
CA ALA A 261 11.45 0.62 -11.83
C ALA A 261 12.39 0.37 -10.65
N ASP A 262 12.56 1.40 -9.82
CA ASP A 262 13.36 1.35 -8.58
C ASP A 262 12.78 0.31 -7.62
N TYR A 263 13.56 -0.73 -7.33
CA TYR A 263 13.17 -1.89 -6.52
C TYR A 263 12.62 -1.47 -5.15
N HIS A 264 13.20 -0.44 -4.55
CA HIS A 264 12.82 0.01 -3.20
C HIS A 264 11.48 0.74 -3.17
N LYS A 265 10.96 1.19 -4.32
CA LYS A 265 9.70 1.94 -4.42
C LYS A 265 8.54 1.09 -4.94
N SER A 266 8.80 0.01 -5.66
CA SER A 266 7.77 -0.88 -6.24
C SER A 266 7.50 -2.14 -5.42
N ARG A 267 8.22 -2.34 -4.31
CA ARG A 267 8.18 -3.57 -3.49
C ARG A 267 6.79 -3.90 -2.94
N GLY A 268 6.04 -2.92 -2.45
CA GLY A 268 4.68 -3.14 -1.92
C GLY A 268 3.64 -3.44 -2.99
N TRP A 269 3.81 -2.95 -4.23
CA TRP A 269 2.92 -3.29 -5.35
C TRP A 269 3.10 -4.76 -5.78
N LEU A 270 4.33 -5.26 -5.78
CA LEU A 270 4.67 -6.65 -6.06
C LEU A 270 4.05 -7.61 -5.04
N GLU A 271 4.16 -7.27 -3.75
CA GLU A 271 3.66 -8.06 -2.63
C GLU A 271 2.12 -8.13 -2.59
N GLY A 272 1.46 -7.01 -2.86
CA GLY A 272 -0.01 -6.90 -2.90
C GLY A 272 -0.67 -7.46 -4.17
N ALA A 273 0.03 -7.47 -5.31
CA ALA A 273 -0.52 -7.95 -6.58
C ALA A 273 -0.25 -9.44 -6.87
N PHE A 274 0.82 -10.03 -6.32
CA PHE A 274 1.24 -11.39 -6.69
C PHE A 274 1.16 -12.43 -5.57
N GLY A 275 1.11 -12.03 -4.30
CA GLY A 275 1.38 -12.97 -3.20
C GLY A 275 2.80 -13.53 -3.30
N THR A 276 3.37 -13.90 -2.16
CA THR A 276 4.81 -14.18 -1.96
C THR A 276 5.36 -15.39 -2.74
N VAL A 277 4.59 -16.02 -3.64
CA VAL A 277 5.03 -17.15 -4.47
C VAL A 277 5.59 -16.71 -5.83
N GLY A 278 5.10 -15.60 -6.39
CA GLY A 278 5.47 -15.19 -7.76
C GLY A 278 6.91 -14.71 -7.93
N LEU A 279 7.43 -13.95 -6.97
CA LEU A 279 8.77 -13.36 -7.06
C LEU A 279 9.88 -14.34 -6.68
N LEU A 280 9.60 -15.26 -5.75
CA LEU A 280 10.46 -16.40 -5.44
C LEU A 280 10.47 -17.43 -6.58
N ALA A 281 9.35 -17.63 -7.30
CA ALA A 281 9.28 -18.55 -8.43
C ALA A 281 10.03 -18.06 -9.68
N LEU A 282 10.03 -16.75 -9.97
CA LEU A 282 10.71 -16.18 -11.14
C LEU A 282 12.24 -16.09 -10.97
N THR A 283 12.74 -16.09 -9.73
CA THR A 283 14.18 -15.93 -9.44
C THR A 283 14.85 -17.22 -8.99
N ALA A 284 14.10 -18.19 -8.44
CA ALA A 284 14.65 -19.51 -8.09
C ALA A 284 14.98 -20.38 -9.31
N ASP A 285 14.28 -20.22 -10.45
CA ASP A 285 14.52 -21.01 -11.66
C ASP A 285 15.85 -20.62 -12.36
N ALA A 286 16.30 -19.38 -12.20
CA ALA A 286 17.56 -18.89 -12.76
C ALA A 286 18.78 -19.14 -11.85
N ALA A 287 18.58 -19.26 -10.53
CA ALA A 287 19.68 -19.22 -9.54
C ALA A 287 20.21 -20.61 -9.08
N PHE A 288 19.55 -21.72 -9.41
CA PHE A 288 19.91 -23.03 -8.83
C PHE A 288 20.76 -23.96 -9.73
N ASN A 289 21.27 -23.47 -10.87
CA ASN A 289 22.13 -24.23 -11.78
C ASN A 289 23.61 -24.35 -11.36
N VAL A 290 23.99 -23.93 -10.14
CA VAL A 290 25.42 -23.77 -9.76
C VAL A 290 25.87 -24.59 -8.53
N VAL A 291 25.05 -25.48 -7.97
CA VAL A 291 25.47 -26.30 -6.80
C VAL A 291 25.46 -27.80 -7.11
N PRO A 292 26.60 -28.52 -7.02
CA PRO A 292 26.63 -29.96 -7.24
C PRO A 292 26.10 -30.74 -6.01
N GLY A 293 25.17 -31.67 -6.26
CA GLY A 293 24.80 -32.77 -5.36
C GLY A 293 23.53 -32.54 -4.51
N LYS A 294 22.33 -32.86 -5.03
CA LYS A 294 21.10 -32.81 -4.22
C LYS A 294 19.85 -33.57 -4.72
N ALA A 295 19.99 -34.67 -5.45
CA ALA A 295 18.86 -35.37 -6.09
C ALA A 295 17.69 -35.79 -5.16
N ALA A 296 17.94 -36.00 -3.86
CA ALA A 296 16.89 -36.43 -2.91
C ALA A 296 16.10 -35.27 -2.26
N VAL A 297 16.72 -34.10 -2.09
CA VAL A 297 16.05 -32.89 -1.52
C VAL A 297 15.27 -32.16 -2.62
N GLU A 298 15.71 -32.31 -3.87
CA GLU A 298 15.13 -31.73 -5.08
C GLU A 298 13.70 -32.22 -5.35
N ALA A 299 13.39 -33.49 -5.08
CA ALA A 299 12.07 -34.08 -5.37
C ALA A 299 10.98 -33.65 -4.36
N GLY A 300 11.31 -33.55 -3.07
CA GLY A 300 10.35 -33.17 -2.03
C GLY A 300 9.93 -31.70 -2.11
N ILE A 301 10.88 -30.81 -2.39
CA ILE A 301 10.63 -29.37 -2.49
C ILE A 301 9.91 -29.02 -3.80
N LYS A 302 10.27 -29.64 -4.94
CA LYS A 302 9.56 -29.46 -6.22
C LYS A 302 8.08 -29.87 -6.14
N THR A 303 7.78 -30.93 -5.38
CA THR A 303 6.40 -31.43 -5.24
C THR A 303 5.55 -30.49 -4.37
N GLY A 304 6.09 -30.05 -3.22
CA GLY A 304 5.38 -29.11 -2.34
C GLY A 304 5.15 -27.73 -2.97
N ILE A 305 6.14 -27.19 -3.71
CA ILE A 305 6.02 -25.90 -4.41
C ILE A 305 4.99 -25.98 -5.54
N LYS A 306 4.95 -27.08 -6.29
CA LYS A 306 3.99 -27.28 -7.38
C LYS A 306 2.55 -27.37 -6.85
N GLU A 307 2.33 -28.07 -5.75
CA GLU A 307 0.99 -28.20 -5.15
C GLU A 307 0.46 -26.87 -4.61
N VAL A 308 1.32 -26.06 -3.98
CA VAL A 308 0.95 -24.73 -3.46
C VAL A 308 0.73 -23.72 -4.60
N ALA A 309 1.58 -23.75 -5.63
CA ALA A 309 1.43 -22.89 -6.82
C ALA A 309 0.17 -23.24 -7.63
N GLU A 310 -0.16 -24.53 -7.79
CA GLU A 310 -1.38 -24.97 -8.46
C GLU A 310 -2.64 -24.64 -7.66
N ALA A 311 -2.59 -24.70 -6.33
CA ALA A 311 -3.69 -24.29 -5.44
C ALA A 311 -3.93 -22.77 -5.50
N GLY A 312 -2.86 -21.97 -5.44
CA GLY A 312 -2.92 -20.51 -5.56
C GLY A 312 -3.38 -20.05 -6.94
N ALA A 313 -2.86 -20.66 -8.01
CA ALA A 313 -3.27 -20.37 -9.38
C ALA A 313 -4.74 -20.76 -9.64
N LYS A 314 -5.25 -21.86 -9.06
CA LYS A 314 -6.67 -22.24 -9.16
C LYS A 314 -7.59 -21.29 -8.39
N ALA A 315 -7.19 -20.83 -7.21
CA ALA A 315 -7.96 -19.86 -6.43
C ALA A 315 -8.04 -18.51 -7.15
N PHE A 316 -6.91 -18.00 -7.64
CA PHE A 316 -6.86 -16.75 -8.42
C PHE A 316 -7.58 -16.88 -9.75
N ALA A 317 -7.42 -17.99 -10.48
CA ALA A 317 -8.17 -18.22 -11.72
C ALA A 317 -9.68 -18.28 -11.48
N LYS A 318 -10.14 -18.72 -10.31
CA LYS A 318 -11.57 -18.75 -9.96
C LYS A 318 -12.11 -17.36 -9.63
N ASP A 319 -11.36 -16.54 -8.89
CA ASP A 319 -11.77 -15.17 -8.53
C ASP A 319 -11.62 -14.20 -9.70
N VAL A 320 -10.54 -14.33 -10.48
CA VAL A 320 -10.34 -13.56 -11.72
C VAL A 320 -11.27 -14.04 -12.83
N ALA A 321 -11.56 -15.34 -12.95
CA ALA A 321 -12.64 -15.77 -13.85
C ALA A 321 -14.00 -15.30 -13.35
N GLY A 322 -14.21 -15.15 -12.04
CA GLY A 322 -15.41 -14.54 -11.47
C GLY A 322 -15.56 -13.08 -11.83
N GLU A 323 -14.52 -12.26 -11.62
CA GLU A 323 -14.51 -10.84 -11.95
C GLU A 323 -14.45 -10.56 -13.46
N ILE A 324 -13.72 -11.38 -14.23
CA ILE A 324 -13.72 -11.32 -15.70
C ILE A 324 -15.05 -11.82 -16.23
N ALA A 325 -15.71 -12.83 -15.64
CA ALA A 325 -17.06 -13.24 -16.04
C ALA A 325 -18.09 -12.18 -15.64
N GLU A 326 -17.93 -11.48 -14.52
CA GLU A 326 -18.84 -10.41 -14.10
C GLU A 326 -18.63 -9.12 -14.91
N LYS A 327 -17.38 -8.76 -15.25
CA LYS A 327 -17.06 -7.67 -16.20
C LYS A 327 -17.39 -8.03 -17.63
N ALA A 328 -17.20 -9.29 -18.05
CA ALA A 328 -17.62 -9.79 -19.35
C ALA A 328 -19.15 -9.84 -19.42
N ALA A 329 -19.86 -10.23 -18.36
CA ALA A 329 -21.32 -10.16 -18.27
C ALA A 329 -21.83 -8.71 -18.29
N LYS A 330 -21.16 -7.77 -17.59
CA LYS A 330 -21.46 -6.33 -17.63
C LYS A 330 -21.08 -5.68 -18.97
N SER A 331 -20.10 -6.21 -19.72
CA SER A 331 -19.74 -5.74 -21.07
C SER A 331 -20.54 -6.42 -22.19
N ALA A 332 -21.07 -7.62 -21.94
CA ALA A 332 -21.96 -8.33 -22.85
C ALA A 332 -23.34 -7.64 -22.95
N ASP A 333 -23.69 -6.79 -21.97
CA ASP A 333 -24.91 -5.98 -21.97
C ASP A 333 -24.77 -4.61 -22.68
N LYS A 334 -23.67 -4.37 -23.43
CA LYS A 334 -23.53 -3.15 -24.25
C LYS A 334 -24.32 -3.19 -25.57
N PHE A 335 -24.84 -4.34 -25.97
CA PHE A 335 -25.61 -4.51 -27.20
C PHE A 335 -26.94 -5.17 -26.92
N SER A 336 -27.99 -4.36 -26.76
CA SER A 336 -29.35 -4.86 -26.63
C SER A 336 -29.95 -5.17 -28.00
N ARG A 337 -30.76 -6.24 -28.06
CA ARG A 337 -31.67 -6.53 -29.18
C ARG A 337 -33.11 -6.10 -28.88
N THR A 338 -33.37 -5.69 -27.64
CA THR A 338 -34.67 -5.16 -27.23
C THR A 338 -34.61 -3.64 -27.17
N PRO A 339 -35.61 -2.93 -27.73
CA PRO A 339 -35.75 -1.49 -27.54
C PRO A 339 -36.03 -1.21 -26.06
N LYS A 340 -35.34 -0.21 -25.48
CA LYS A 340 -35.47 0.17 -24.07
C LYS A 340 -36.20 1.51 -23.89
N SER A 341 -36.46 2.24 -24.96
CA SER A 341 -37.14 3.53 -24.98
C SER A 341 -38.03 3.68 -26.23
N LEU A 342 -38.99 4.60 -26.22
CA LEU A 342 -39.82 4.94 -27.39
C LEU A 342 -38.96 5.38 -28.59
N MET A 343 -37.83 6.05 -28.31
CA MET A 343 -36.89 6.48 -29.35
C MET A 343 -36.18 5.28 -30.00
N ASP A 344 -35.87 4.23 -29.24
CA ASP A 344 -35.32 2.99 -29.80
C ASP A 344 -36.33 2.29 -30.72
N GLU A 345 -37.62 2.30 -30.36
CA GLU A 345 -38.69 1.75 -31.22
C GLU A 345 -38.80 2.52 -32.53
N MET A 346 -38.74 3.85 -32.49
CA MET A 346 -38.76 4.71 -33.67
C MET A 346 -37.57 4.46 -34.59
N VAL A 347 -36.36 4.38 -34.02
CA VAL A 347 -35.12 4.11 -34.75
C VAL A 347 -35.14 2.71 -35.36
N LEU A 348 -35.73 1.72 -34.70
CA LEU A 348 -35.91 0.36 -35.24
C LEU A 348 -36.96 0.30 -36.35
N ASP A 349 -38.08 0.99 -36.22
CA ASP A 349 -39.11 1.07 -37.28
C ASP A 349 -38.56 1.77 -38.54
N ALA A 350 -37.76 2.82 -38.35
CA ALA A 350 -37.05 3.47 -39.45
C ALA A 350 -36.07 2.52 -40.16
N ALA A 351 -35.32 1.72 -39.39
CA ALA A 351 -34.41 0.71 -39.93
C ALA A 351 -35.16 -0.38 -40.71
N LYS A 352 -36.31 -0.86 -40.22
CA LYS A 352 -37.17 -1.81 -40.94
C LYS A 352 -37.72 -1.26 -42.25
N LYS A 353 -37.86 0.07 -42.35
CA LYS A 353 -38.26 0.78 -43.58
C LYS A 353 -37.06 1.10 -44.49
N GLY A 354 -35.87 0.60 -44.18
CA GLY A 354 -34.67 0.76 -44.99
C GLY A 354 -33.96 2.11 -44.83
N LYS A 355 -34.27 2.90 -43.79
CA LYS A 355 -33.59 4.18 -43.55
C LYS A 355 -32.25 3.95 -42.83
N GLY A 356 -31.18 4.53 -43.37
CA GLY A 356 -29.84 4.40 -42.79
C GLY A 356 -28.75 4.93 -43.70
N ASN A 357 -27.56 5.10 -43.14
CA ASN A 357 -26.33 5.28 -43.90
C ASN A 357 -25.62 3.93 -44.01
N LEU A 358 -25.22 3.58 -45.23
CA LEU A 358 -24.43 2.40 -45.51
C LEU A 358 -23.04 2.53 -44.90
N ILE A 359 -22.59 1.49 -44.19
CA ILE A 359 -21.27 1.44 -43.56
C ILE A 359 -20.36 0.47 -44.30
N ILE A 360 -20.89 -0.69 -44.69
CA ILE A 360 -20.14 -1.76 -45.34
C ILE A 360 -21.04 -2.38 -46.40
N GLU A 361 -20.55 -2.38 -47.63
CA GLU A 361 -21.12 -3.15 -48.75
C GLU A 361 -20.57 -4.57 -48.74
N ASN A 362 -21.40 -5.54 -49.08
CA ASN A 362 -20.98 -6.92 -49.36
C ASN A 362 -20.17 -7.55 -48.21
N LEU A 363 -20.82 -7.75 -47.05
CA LEU A 363 -20.20 -8.40 -45.89
C LEU A 363 -19.57 -9.74 -46.27
N ASN A 364 -18.40 -10.01 -45.71
CA ASN A 364 -17.70 -11.30 -45.81
C ASN A 364 -17.93 -12.20 -44.58
N ASP A 365 -19.02 -11.97 -43.83
CA ASP A 365 -19.39 -12.78 -42.67
C ASP A 365 -20.06 -14.08 -43.14
N PRO A 366 -19.70 -15.27 -42.61
CA PRO A 366 -20.32 -16.55 -42.99
C PRO A 366 -21.85 -16.57 -42.93
N LYS A 367 -22.47 -15.81 -42.02
CA LYS A 367 -23.92 -15.77 -41.82
C LYS A 367 -24.63 -14.74 -42.70
N PHE A 368 -23.95 -13.66 -43.08
CA PHE A 368 -24.53 -12.52 -43.79
C PHE A 368 -23.78 -12.19 -45.09
N LYS A 369 -23.19 -13.22 -45.71
CA LYS A 369 -22.34 -13.04 -46.89
C LYS A 369 -23.13 -12.41 -48.04
N GLY A 370 -22.63 -11.30 -48.58
CA GLY A 370 -23.30 -10.58 -49.67
C GLY A 370 -24.39 -9.60 -49.24
N MET A 371 -24.58 -9.41 -47.93
CA MET A 371 -25.50 -8.40 -47.40
C MET A 371 -24.79 -7.08 -47.09
N ASP A 372 -25.57 -6.05 -46.79
CA ASP A 372 -25.06 -4.71 -46.50
C ASP A 372 -25.31 -4.33 -45.04
N LYS A 373 -24.34 -3.63 -44.44
CA LYS A 373 -24.43 -3.13 -43.07
C LYS A 373 -24.79 -1.65 -43.08
N TRP A 374 -25.85 -1.32 -42.36
CA TRP A 374 -26.40 0.03 -42.27
C TRP A 374 -26.40 0.54 -40.83
N ARG A 375 -26.36 1.86 -40.66
CA ARG A 375 -26.50 2.56 -39.38
C ARG A 375 -27.55 3.65 -39.49
N TYR A 376 -28.47 3.68 -38.54
CA TYR A 376 -29.45 4.75 -38.37
C TYR A 376 -29.47 5.18 -36.91
N GLY A 377 -29.53 6.50 -36.69
CA GLY A 377 -29.60 7.04 -35.35
C GLY A 377 -30.22 8.42 -35.35
N GLU A 378 -30.99 8.71 -34.31
CA GLU A 378 -31.64 9.99 -34.09
C GLU A 378 -31.16 10.61 -32.78
N LYS A 379 -31.12 11.95 -32.77
CA LYS A 379 -30.77 12.75 -31.59
C LYS A 379 -31.98 13.59 -31.19
N SER A 380 -32.37 13.51 -29.93
CA SER A 380 -33.40 14.37 -29.35
C SER A 380 -32.84 15.79 -29.14
N THR A 381 -33.73 16.79 -29.16
CA THR A 381 -33.41 18.18 -28.78
C THR A 381 -32.86 18.29 -27.34
N GLN A 382 -33.10 17.29 -26.49
CA GLN A 382 -32.57 17.19 -25.13
C GLN A 382 -31.20 16.47 -25.03
N GLY A 383 -30.57 16.12 -26.16
CA GLY A 383 -29.23 15.50 -26.19
C GLY A 383 -29.21 13.97 -26.01
N LEU A 384 -30.37 13.34 -25.87
CA LEU A 384 -30.51 11.87 -25.84
C LEU A 384 -30.32 11.29 -27.25
N ASN A 385 -29.51 10.24 -27.38
CA ASN A 385 -29.15 9.64 -28.67
C ASN A 385 -29.48 8.13 -28.68
N SER A 386 -30.25 7.68 -29.67
CA SER A 386 -30.44 6.24 -29.95
C SER A 386 -29.83 5.88 -31.30
N GLU A 387 -29.14 4.74 -31.36
CA GLU A 387 -28.45 4.29 -32.58
C GLU A 387 -28.57 2.78 -32.77
N VAL A 388 -29.10 2.39 -33.93
CA VAL A 388 -29.20 1.00 -34.38
C VAL A 388 -28.25 0.75 -35.55
N HIS A 389 -27.57 -0.40 -35.49
CA HIS A 389 -26.85 -0.98 -36.63
C HIS A 389 -27.64 -2.19 -37.08
N TYR A 390 -27.93 -2.29 -38.38
CA TYR A 390 -28.68 -3.41 -38.93
C TYR A 390 -28.03 -3.94 -40.20
N VAL A 391 -28.31 -5.20 -40.50
CA VAL A 391 -27.91 -5.88 -41.73
C VAL A 391 -29.17 -6.08 -42.55
N GLY A 392 -29.14 -5.60 -43.79
CA GLY A 392 -30.24 -5.75 -44.74
C GLY A 392 -29.80 -6.53 -45.98
N ASP A 393 -30.71 -7.31 -46.55
CA ASP A 393 -30.48 -7.89 -47.87
C ASP A 393 -30.65 -6.80 -48.95
N PRO A 394 -29.61 -6.48 -49.73
CA PRO A 394 -29.68 -5.45 -50.76
C PRO A 394 -30.67 -5.75 -51.89
N LYS A 395 -31.10 -7.02 -52.06
CA LYS A 395 -32.03 -7.43 -53.11
C LYS A 395 -33.49 -7.36 -52.69
N THR A 396 -33.80 -7.61 -51.42
CA THR A 396 -35.18 -7.63 -50.91
C THR A 396 -35.52 -6.42 -50.03
N GLY A 397 -34.50 -5.70 -49.52
CA GLY A 397 -34.67 -4.62 -48.56
C GLY A 397 -35.07 -5.10 -47.16
N GLU A 398 -35.12 -6.42 -46.94
CA GLU A 398 -35.54 -7.01 -45.68
C GLU A 398 -34.42 -6.91 -44.63
N LEU A 399 -34.79 -6.50 -43.42
CA LEU A 399 -33.88 -6.41 -42.29
C LEU A 399 -33.65 -7.81 -41.70
N MET A 400 -32.41 -8.28 -41.72
CA MET A 400 -32.04 -9.65 -41.34
C MET A 400 -31.55 -9.77 -39.90
N ASP A 401 -30.82 -8.77 -39.39
CA ASP A 401 -30.40 -8.70 -38.00
C ASP A 401 -30.17 -7.23 -37.60
N PHE A 402 -30.31 -6.92 -36.32
CA PHE A 402 -30.04 -5.59 -35.78
C PHE A 402 -29.47 -5.65 -34.37
N LYS A 403 -28.79 -4.57 -34.00
CA LYS A 403 -28.31 -4.32 -32.65
C LYS A 403 -28.29 -2.84 -32.34
N PHE A 404 -28.71 -2.48 -31.13
CA PHE A 404 -28.52 -1.12 -30.62
C PHE A 404 -27.08 -0.97 -30.13
N LYS A 405 -26.44 0.13 -30.55
CA LYS A 405 -25.09 0.51 -30.10
C LYS A 405 -25.15 1.56 -29.00
N HIS A 406 -26.19 2.41 -29.04
CA HIS A 406 -26.50 3.41 -28.02
C HIS A 406 -28.00 3.42 -27.78
N HIS A 407 -28.41 3.52 -26.52
CA HIS A 407 -29.79 3.70 -26.10
C HIS A 407 -29.97 5.11 -25.55
N ALA A 408 -31.14 5.71 -25.80
CA ALA A 408 -31.53 6.90 -25.07
C ALA A 408 -31.77 6.51 -23.59
N GLU A 409 -31.12 7.23 -22.66
CA GLU A 409 -31.33 7.00 -21.22
C GLU A 409 -32.78 7.26 -20.84
N ILE A 410 -33.34 6.39 -20.00
CA ILE A 410 -34.72 6.45 -19.54
C ILE A 410 -34.82 7.59 -18.51
N PHE A 411 -35.33 8.75 -18.91
CA PHE A 411 -36.06 9.58 -17.94
C PHE A 411 -37.43 8.92 -17.76
N ARG A 412 -37.63 8.30 -16.60
CA ARG A 412 -38.97 7.87 -16.15
C ARG A 412 -39.84 9.08 -15.87
#